data_AF-A0A2G6GU71-F1
#
_entry.id   AF-A0A2G6GU71-F1
#
_cell.length_a   1.000
_cell.length_b   1.000
_cell.length_c   1.000
_cell.angle_alpha   90.00
_cell.angle_beta   90.00
_cell.angle_gamma   90.00
#
_symmetry.space_group_name_H-M   'P 1'
#
loop_
_entity.id
_entity.type
_entity.pdbx_description
1 polymer ?
#
loop_
_entity_poly.entity_id
_entity_poly.type
_entity_poly.pdbx_seq_one_letter_code
_entity_poly.pdbx_strand_id
1 'polypeptide(L)'
;MKYFEGLCNGCRQKEIRKRYLAMSETEVAQTIEELLASIERIQEAKELDAFWALLAYRDINTARLAQAAYEKDIFWPGELYRDAPLEVVEGLIARLKNPKCKEANDILCCLAKRGGEEVLACFQELEAHPLPWRAKLYVDPSRYAHEGGWTFTPDGKVHRLAPAHCYTLEPSEHEDGAVRVAQLRHDTCEHCGCRLVDILRLDGQDERLSFLGLEGRIHLPLCPSCVTLSEHALIRYTPNGESTSELKDLEDEEERLLPPEELQGMASKGLCLSQEEAPLYFAHGGAPTSTIGGMPDWVQDAEYPTCPDCGRTMRFLGQIVWEQILDQYAEGTLFLTYCRECRVAIAMHQQT
;
A
#
# COMPACT_ATOMS: atom_id res chain seq x y z
N MET A 1 -10.67 -29.42 1.87
CA MET A 1 -10.08 -29.89 0.60
C MET A 1 -8.56 -29.76 0.75
N LYS A 2 -7.77 -30.84 0.59
CA LYS A 2 -6.30 -30.76 0.75
C LYS A 2 -5.70 -30.08 -0.48
N TYR A 3 -5.21 -28.84 -0.34
CA TYR A 3 -4.43 -28.20 -1.39
C TYR A 3 -3.07 -28.91 -1.49
N PHE A 4 -2.70 -29.35 -2.69
CA PHE A 4 -1.36 -29.84 -2.98
C PHE A 4 -0.40 -28.64 -2.94
N GLU A 5 0.65 -28.72 -2.12
CA GLU A 5 1.72 -27.72 -2.07
C GLU A 5 2.27 -27.48 -3.48
N GLY A 6 2.35 -26.20 -3.89
CA GLY A 6 2.91 -25.79 -5.17
C GLY A 6 1.95 -25.63 -6.36
N LEU A 7 0.65 -25.98 -6.23
CA LEU A 7 -0.31 -25.87 -7.35
C LEU A 7 -1.26 -24.66 -7.28
N CYS A 8 -1.44 -24.02 -6.12
CA CYS A 8 -2.25 -22.78 -6.01
C CYS A 8 -1.41 -21.52 -6.30
N ASN A 9 -2.07 -20.46 -6.78
CA ASN A 9 -1.41 -19.20 -7.16
C ASN A 9 -0.57 -18.62 -6.00
N GLY A 10 -1.10 -18.62 -4.77
CA GLY A 10 -0.36 -18.13 -3.60
C GLY A 10 0.93 -18.89 -3.29
N CYS A 11 0.95 -20.22 -3.46
CA CYS A 11 2.17 -21.02 -3.32
C CYS A 11 3.20 -20.66 -4.41
N ARG A 12 2.75 -20.49 -5.65
CA ARG A 12 3.61 -20.08 -6.77
C ARG A 12 4.25 -18.71 -6.51
N GLN A 13 3.48 -17.74 -6.02
CA GLN A 13 3.99 -16.40 -5.73
C GLN A 13 4.99 -16.41 -4.56
N LYS A 14 4.77 -17.25 -3.53
CA LYS A 14 5.75 -17.45 -2.45
C LYS A 14 7.07 -18.03 -2.96
N GLU A 15 7.04 -18.97 -3.90
CA GLU A 15 8.26 -19.51 -4.51
C GLU A 15 8.97 -18.49 -5.41
N ILE A 16 8.22 -17.67 -6.15
CA ILE A 16 8.76 -16.54 -6.90
C ILE A 16 9.50 -15.58 -5.96
N ARG A 17 8.85 -15.16 -4.86
CA ARG A 17 9.46 -14.32 -3.82
C ARG A 17 10.77 -14.92 -3.29
N LYS A 18 10.77 -16.19 -2.88
CA LYS A 18 11.99 -16.87 -2.40
C LYS A 18 13.12 -16.85 -3.43
N ARG A 19 12.78 -17.12 -4.70
CA ARG A 19 13.75 -17.12 -5.80
C ARG A 19 14.41 -15.76 -5.98
N TYR A 20 13.63 -14.67 -6.02
CA TYR A 20 14.18 -13.32 -6.20
C TYR A 20 14.99 -12.85 -4.99
N LEU A 21 14.51 -13.14 -3.77
CA LEU A 21 15.28 -12.87 -2.54
C LEU A 21 16.63 -13.60 -2.53
N ALA A 22 16.70 -14.81 -3.09
CA ALA A 22 17.92 -15.61 -3.13
C ALA A 22 18.90 -15.27 -4.28
N MET A 23 18.56 -14.37 -5.20
CA MET A 23 19.46 -14.02 -6.32
C MET A 23 20.78 -13.42 -5.82
N SER A 24 21.85 -13.67 -6.54
CA SER A 24 23.09 -12.91 -6.39
C SER A 24 22.98 -11.54 -7.04
N GLU A 25 23.85 -10.60 -6.66
CA GLU A 25 23.93 -9.28 -7.30
C GLU A 25 24.19 -9.39 -8.82
N THR A 26 24.94 -10.42 -9.25
CA THR A 26 25.19 -10.70 -10.66
C THR A 26 23.91 -11.10 -11.40
N GLU A 27 23.08 -11.96 -10.81
CA GLU A 27 21.81 -12.38 -11.40
C GLU A 27 20.81 -11.23 -11.45
N VAL A 28 20.77 -10.37 -10.43
CA VAL A 28 19.96 -9.15 -10.41
C VAL A 28 20.39 -8.22 -11.54
N ALA A 29 21.69 -7.94 -11.65
CA ALA A 29 22.23 -7.10 -12.72
C ALA A 29 21.91 -7.66 -14.11
N GLN A 30 22.05 -8.98 -14.31
CA GLN A 30 21.70 -9.62 -15.58
C GLN A 30 20.21 -9.46 -15.91
N THR A 31 19.32 -9.65 -14.93
CA THR A 31 17.87 -9.52 -15.17
C THR A 31 17.49 -8.08 -15.49
N ILE A 32 18.17 -7.09 -14.90
CA ILE A 32 18.01 -5.68 -15.26
C ILE A 32 18.44 -5.43 -16.71
N GLU A 33 19.56 -5.98 -17.16
CA GLU A 33 19.98 -5.86 -18.58
C GLU A 33 18.98 -6.51 -19.53
N GLU A 34 18.42 -7.66 -19.16
CA GLU A 34 17.36 -8.32 -19.92
C GLU A 34 16.10 -7.44 -20.03
N LEU A 35 15.67 -6.83 -18.92
CA LEU A 35 14.53 -5.90 -18.91
C LEU A 35 14.79 -4.66 -19.77
N LEU A 36 16.00 -4.08 -19.71
CA LEU A 36 16.38 -2.94 -20.55
C LEU A 36 16.36 -3.31 -22.04
N ALA A 37 16.86 -4.50 -22.39
CA ALA A 37 16.85 -4.99 -23.77
C ALA A 37 15.41 -5.25 -24.29
N SER A 38 14.45 -5.53 -23.40
CA SER A 38 13.05 -5.76 -23.72
C SER A 38 12.12 -4.65 -23.21
N ILE A 39 12.59 -3.41 -23.04
CA ILE A 39 11.80 -2.34 -22.41
C ILE A 39 10.47 -2.05 -23.12
N GLU A 40 10.42 -2.21 -24.45
CA GLU A 40 9.19 -2.05 -25.25
C GLU A 40 8.10 -3.08 -24.90
N ARG A 41 8.48 -4.17 -24.23
CA ARG A 41 7.60 -5.24 -23.77
C ARG A 41 7.40 -5.22 -22.25
N ILE A 42 7.79 -4.14 -21.55
CA ILE A 42 7.73 -4.06 -20.08
C ILE A 42 6.31 -4.23 -19.50
N GLN A 43 5.28 -4.00 -20.32
CA GLN A 43 3.87 -4.16 -19.95
C GLN A 43 3.34 -5.57 -20.21
N GLU A 44 4.12 -6.44 -20.86
CA GLU A 44 3.79 -7.86 -21.00
C GLU A 44 4.01 -8.57 -19.66
N ALA A 45 3.16 -9.54 -19.34
CA ALA A 45 3.11 -10.17 -18.02
C ALA A 45 4.49 -10.66 -17.51
N LYS A 46 5.33 -11.22 -18.38
CA LYS A 46 6.65 -11.76 -17.99
C LYS A 46 7.60 -10.64 -17.54
N GLU A 47 7.77 -9.62 -18.36
CA GLU A 47 8.66 -8.48 -18.08
C GLU A 47 8.12 -7.65 -16.91
N LEU A 48 6.80 -7.48 -16.83
CA LEU A 48 6.13 -6.78 -15.74
C LEU A 48 6.33 -7.50 -14.40
N ASP A 49 6.09 -8.81 -14.34
CA ASP A 49 6.31 -9.63 -13.14
C ASP A 49 7.78 -9.58 -12.69
N ALA A 50 8.72 -9.59 -13.64
CA ALA A 50 10.14 -9.50 -13.33
C ALA A 50 10.53 -8.12 -12.79
N PHE A 51 9.99 -7.04 -13.37
CA PHE A 51 10.18 -5.69 -12.86
C PHE A 51 9.66 -5.56 -11.42
N TRP A 52 8.41 -5.97 -11.17
CA TRP A 52 7.81 -5.90 -9.84
C TRP A 52 8.57 -6.72 -8.81
N ALA A 53 8.97 -7.95 -9.15
CA ALA A 53 9.71 -8.78 -8.21
C ALA A 53 11.11 -8.21 -7.89
N LEU A 54 11.80 -7.62 -8.87
CA LEU A 54 13.07 -6.93 -8.62
C LEU A 54 12.87 -5.68 -7.76
N LEU A 55 11.86 -4.86 -8.05
CA LEU A 55 11.55 -3.67 -7.26
C LEU A 55 11.19 -4.03 -5.81
N ALA A 56 10.26 -4.98 -5.65
CA ALA A 56 9.72 -5.36 -4.36
C ALA A 56 10.71 -6.12 -3.48
N TYR A 57 11.50 -7.04 -4.06
CA TYR A 57 12.34 -7.93 -3.25
C TYR A 57 13.81 -7.55 -3.25
N ARG A 58 14.27 -6.73 -4.20
CA ARG A 58 15.68 -6.35 -4.37
C ARG A 58 15.94 -4.85 -4.36
N ASP A 59 14.89 -4.04 -4.24
CA ASP A 59 14.97 -2.58 -4.16
C ASP A 59 15.85 -1.96 -5.27
N ILE A 60 15.72 -2.49 -6.50
CA ILE A 60 16.58 -2.08 -7.61
C ILE A 60 16.49 -0.58 -7.89
N ASN A 61 17.61 0.05 -8.23
CA ASN A 61 17.59 1.43 -8.73
C ASN A 61 16.93 1.48 -10.12
N THR A 62 15.85 2.25 -10.27
CA THR A 62 15.08 2.28 -11.52
C THR A 62 15.57 3.32 -12.54
N ALA A 63 16.63 4.08 -12.27
CA ALA A 63 17.05 5.22 -13.11
C ALA A 63 17.29 4.85 -14.58
N ARG A 64 17.95 3.72 -14.84
CA ARG A 64 18.22 3.22 -16.20
C ARG A 64 16.94 2.76 -16.89
N LEU A 65 16.03 2.13 -16.15
CA LEU A 65 14.73 1.70 -16.66
C LEU A 65 13.86 2.91 -17.00
N ALA A 66 13.84 3.94 -16.15
CA ALA A 66 13.14 5.21 -16.40
C ALA A 66 13.63 5.88 -17.69
N GLN A 67 14.95 5.96 -17.89
CA GLN A 67 15.53 6.52 -19.11
C GLN A 67 15.10 5.74 -20.35
N ALA A 68 15.23 4.41 -20.32
CA ALA A 68 14.87 3.56 -21.45
C ALA A 68 13.37 3.60 -21.77
N ALA A 69 12.51 3.62 -20.74
CA ALA A 69 11.07 3.73 -20.88
C ALA A 69 10.67 5.10 -21.47
N TYR A 70 11.30 6.18 -20.99
CA TYR A 70 11.08 7.54 -21.47
C TYR A 70 11.42 7.69 -22.96
N GLU A 71 12.56 7.14 -23.40
CA GLU A 71 12.98 7.14 -24.81
C GLU A 71 12.01 6.38 -25.74
N LYS A 72 11.17 5.52 -25.17
CA LYS A 72 10.18 4.68 -25.87
C LYS A 72 8.74 5.11 -25.67
N ASP A 73 8.50 6.27 -25.04
CA ASP A 73 7.16 6.77 -24.74
C ASP A 73 6.33 5.85 -23.83
N ILE A 74 6.99 5.15 -22.89
CA ILE A 74 6.35 4.20 -21.98
C ILE A 74 6.22 4.84 -20.59
N PHE A 75 4.98 5.11 -20.16
CA PHE A 75 4.68 5.81 -18.90
C PHE A 75 3.96 4.93 -17.87
N TRP A 76 3.80 3.63 -18.14
CA TRP A 76 3.23 2.67 -17.20
C TRP A 76 4.07 1.38 -17.15
N PRO A 77 4.34 0.81 -15.96
CA PRO A 77 3.94 1.32 -14.64
C PRO A 77 4.71 2.58 -14.20
N GLY A 78 4.09 3.42 -13.37
CA GLY A 78 4.69 4.69 -12.94
C GLY A 78 5.95 4.51 -12.10
N GLU A 79 6.06 3.37 -11.41
CA GLU A 79 7.15 2.97 -10.52
C GLU A 79 8.48 2.83 -11.25
N LEU A 80 8.47 2.64 -12.58
CA LEU A 80 9.68 2.74 -13.41
C LEU A 80 10.42 4.04 -13.15
N TYR A 81 9.71 5.12 -12.84
CA TYR A 81 10.23 6.47 -12.68
C TYR A 81 10.59 6.83 -11.23
N ARG A 82 10.50 5.90 -10.28
CA ARG A 82 10.85 6.14 -8.86
C ARG A 82 12.22 6.80 -8.68
N ASP A 83 13.24 6.30 -9.39
CA ASP A 83 14.61 6.83 -9.35
C ASP A 83 14.97 7.61 -10.63
N ALA A 84 13.99 8.14 -11.36
CA ALA A 84 14.22 8.86 -12.61
C ALA A 84 15.29 9.97 -12.46
N PRO A 85 16.30 10.02 -13.36
CA PRO A 85 17.25 11.12 -13.42
C PRO A 85 16.55 12.46 -13.66
N LEU A 86 17.18 13.55 -13.22
CA LEU A 86 16.62 14.90 -13.35
C LEU A 86 16.26 15.25 -14.81
N GLU A 87 17.10 14.85 -15.78
CA GLU A 87 16.83 15.08 -17.21
C GLU A 87 15.52 14.42 -17.68
N VAL A 88 15.22 13.21 -17.20
CA VAL A 88 13.95 12.52 -17.49
C VAL A 88 12.79 13.27 -16.84
N VAL A 89 12.94 13.71 -15.59
CA VAL A 89 11.91 14.50 -14.88
C VAL A 89 11.61 15.81 -15.62
N GLU A 90 12.63 16.55 -16.03
CA GLU A 90 12.49 17.78 -16.80
C GLU A 90 11.82 17.52 -18.16
N GLY A 91 12.16 16.42 -18.82
CA GLY A 91 11.52 15.97 -20.06
C GLY A 91 10.03 15.65 -19.90
N LEU A 92 9.66 14.93 -18.84
CA LEU A 92 8.27 14.65 -18.48
C LEU A 92 7.48 15.93 -18.18
N ILE A 93 8.06 16.85 -17.41
CA ILE A 93 7.44 18.16 -17.11
C ILE A 93 7.26 18.95 -18.41
N ALA A 94 8.26 19.00 -19.29
CA ALA A 94 8.15 19.69 -20.57
C ALA A 94 7.03 19.11 -21.45
N ARG A 95 6.81 17.80 -21.41
CA ARG A 95 5.67 17.14 -22.07
C ARG A 95 4.34 17.58 -21.49
N LEU A 96 4.19 17.60 -20.17
CA LEU A 96 2.96 18.07 -19.52
C LEU A 96 2.62 19.52 -19.90
N LYS A 97 3.63 20.37 -20.07
CA LYS A 97 3.45 21.77 -20.49
C LYS A 97 2.88 21.92 -21.90
N ASN A 98 2.80 20.84 -22.70
CA ASN A 98 2.06 20.84 -23.95
C ASN A 98 0.53 20.78 -23.68
N PRO A 99 -0.27 21.78 -24.10
CA PRO A 99 -1.72 21.78 -23.91
C PRO A 99 -2.46 20.59 -24.53
N LYS A 100 -1.81 19.84 -25.43
CA LYS A 100 -2.34 18.65 -26.12
C LYS A 100 -1.74 17.33 -25.64
N CYS A 101 -1.00 17.30 -24.53
CA CYS A 101 -0.47 16.07 -23.95
C CYS A 101 -1.60 15.04 -23.74
N LYS A 102 -1.45 13.84 -24.31
CA LYS A 102 -2.45 12.77 -24.22
C LYS A 102 -2.14 11.83 -23.06
N GLU A 103 -0.87 11.75 -22.70
CA GLU A 103 -0.27 10.88 -21.69
C GLU A 103 -0.23 11.54 -20.32
N ALA A 104 -0.98 12.64 -20.13
CA ALA A 104 -0.89 13.48 -18.93
C ALA A 104 -1.19 12.70 -17.63
N ASN A 105 -2.16 11.78 -17.67
CA ASN A 105 -2.47 10.91 -16.54
C ASN A 105 -1.24 10.10 -16.09
N ASP A 106 -0.63 9.36 -17.03
CA ASP A 106 0.46 8.44 -16.71
C ASP A 106 1.73 9.20 -16.35
N ILE A 107 2.00 10.32 -17.02
CA ILE A 107 3.14 11.19 -16.67
C ILE A 107 3.00 11.78 -15.26
N LEU A 108 1.79 12.17 -14.85
CA LEU A 108 1.55 12.63 -13.47
C LEU A 108 1.83 11.50 -12.46
N CYS A 109 1.45 10.25 -12.76
CA CYS A 109 1.81 9.10 -11.93
C CYS A 109 3.34 8.91 -11.87
N CYS A 110 4.06 8.95 -13.01
CA CYS A 110 5.52 8.85 -13.06
C CYS A 110 6.20 9.92 -12.17
N LEU A 111 5.78 11.17 -12.31
CA LEU A 111 6.32 12.28 -11.52
C LEU A 111 5.98 12.11 -10.03
N ALA A 112 4.78 11.66 -9.70
CA ALA A 112 4.40 11.39 -8.32
C ALA A 112 5.29 10.32 -7.67
N LYS A 113 5.57 9.21 -8.35
CA LYS A 113 6.47 8.15 -7.85
C LYS A 113 7.90 8.67 -7.63
N ARG A 114 8.36 9.61 -8.46
CA ARG A 114 9.68 10.25 -8.30
C ARG A 114 9.72 11.24 -7.14
N GLY A 115 8.68 12.05 -6.97
CA GLY A 115 8.66 13.19 -6.04
C GLY A 115 9.80 14.19 -6.28
N GLY A 116 10.08 15.05 -5.30
CA GLY A 116 11.15 16.04 -5.37
C GLY A 116 10.64 17.47 -5.60
N GLU A 117 11.55 18.44 -5.51
CA GLU A 117 11.23 19.87 -5.55
C GLU A 117 10.71 20.29 -6.93
N GLU A 118 11.26 19.72 -8.00
CA GLU A 118 10.85 19.99 -9.38
C GLU A 118 9.44 19.47 -9.66
N VAL A 119 9.11 18.29 -9.13
CA VAL A 119 7.76 17.70 -9.22
C VAL A 119 6.75 18.53 -8.42
N LEU A 120 7.11 18.91 -7.19
CA LEU A 120 6.26 19.78 -6.36
C LEU A 120 5.96 21.09 -7.08
N ALA A 121 6.97 21.77 -7.62
CA ALA A 121 6.81 23.01 -8.34
C ALA A 121 5.92 22.84 -9.58
N CYS A 122 6.09 21.75 -10.33
CA CYS A 122 5.23 21.40 -11.47
C CYS A 122 3.77 21.21 -11.04
N PHE A 123 3.52 20.45 -9.98
CA PHE A 123 2.15 20.19 -9.51
C PHE A 123 1.49 21.48 -9.02
N GLN A 124 2.21 22.33 -8.28
CA GLN A 124 1.71 23.65 -7.87
C GLN A 124 1.42 24.57 -9.07
N GLU A 125 2.29 24.58 -10.09
CA GLU A 125 2.07 25.35 -11.32
C GLU A 125 0.79 24.90 -12.05
N LEU A 126 0.58 23.58 -12.15
CA LEU A 126 -0.58 22.98 -12.82
C LEU A 126 -1.88 23.17 -12.04
N GLU A 127 -1.84 23.23 -10.71
CA GLU A 127 -2.99 23.61 -9.87
C GLU A 127 -3.37 25.07 -10.07
N ALA A 128 -2.39 25.97 -10.03
CA ALA A 128 -2.62 27.40 -10.20
C ALA A 128 -3.03 27.78 -11.63
N HIS A 129 -2.50 27.06 -12.62
CA HIS A 129 -2.68 27.33 -14.04
C HIS A 129 -3.00 26.02 -14.81
N PRO A 130 -4.21 25.47 -14.64
CA PRO A 130 -4.57 24.19 -15.24
C PRO A 130 -4.53 24.25 -16.77
N LEU A 131 -3.92 23.23 -17.37
CA LEU A 131 -3.85 23.08 -18.83
C LEU A 131 -5.10 22.36 -19.38
N PRO A 132 -5.44 22.49 -20.68
CA PRO A 132 -6.67 21.94 -21.24
C PRO A 132 -6.86 20.42 -21.05
N TRP A 133 -5.78 19.65 -20.98
CA TRP A 133 -5.85 18.21 -20.73
C TRP A 133 -6.37 17.87 -19.31
N ARG A 134 -6.31 18.81 -18.35
CA ARG A 134 -6.83 18.60 -16.98
C ARG A 134 -8.30 18.20 -16.97
N ALA A 135 -9.11 18.76 -17.88
CA ALA A 135 -10.53 18.46 -17.98
C ALA A 135 -10.84 16.99 -18.32
N LYS A 136 -9.85 16.21 -18.74
CA LYS A 136 -9.97 14.77 -19.02
C LYS A 136 -9.61 13.88 -17.82
N LEU A 137 -9.06 14.46 -16.75
CA LEU A 137 -8.65 13.73 -15.56
C LEU A 137 -9.78 13.69 -14.54
N TYR A 138 -9.87 12.59 -13.78
CA TYR A 138 -10.85 12.46 -12.69
C TYR A 138 -10.50 13.33 -11.48
N VAL A 139 -9.21 13.56 -11.24
CA VAL A 139 -8.69 14.30 -10.08
C VAL A 139 -7.70 15.39 -10.49
N ASP A 140 -7.46 16.34 -9.58
CA ASP A 140 -6.49 17.40 -9.78
C ASP A 140 -5.03 16.91 -9.69
N PRO A 141 -4.07 17.59 -10.34
CA PRO A 141 -2.66 17.16 -10.37
C PRO A 141 -2.06 16.95 -8.98
N SER A 142 -2.43 17.78 -7.99
CA SER A 142 -1.99 17.62 -6.60
C SER A 142 -2.38 16.26 -6.01
N ARG A 143 -3.54 15.70 -6.39
CA ARG A 143 -3.99 14.41 -5.90
C ARG A 143 -3.12 13.25 -6.40
N TYR A 144 -2.45 13.40 -7.55
CA TYR A 144 -1.52 12.37 -8.05
C TYR A 144 -0.32 12.17 -7.12
N ALA A 145 0.06 13.16 -6.29
CA ALA A 145 1.09 12.95 -5.24
C ALA A 145 0.73 11.75 -4.33
N HIS A 146 -0.58 11.51 -4.21
CA HIS A 146 -1.26 10.27 -3.82
C HIS A 146 -0.47 9.00 -4.11
N GLU A 147 -0.24 8.81 -5.41
CA GLU A 147 0.40 7.65 -5.99
C GLU A 147 1.84 7.48 -5.51
N GLY A 148 2.54 8.58 -5.25
CA GLY A 148 3.89 8.60 -4.68
C GLY A 148 3.95 8.44 -3.16
N GLY A 149 2.80 8.36 -2.48
CA GLY A 149 2.76 8.29 -1.02
C GLY A 149 3.13 9.61 -0.32
N TRP A 150 2.83 10.75 -0.95
CA TRP A 150 3.04 12.06 -0.36
C TRP A 150 1.91 13.04 -0.75
N THR A 151 1.83 14.16 -0.04
CA THR A 151 0.92 15.26 -0.35
C THR A 151 1.58 16.57 0.01
N PHE A 152 0.95 17.70 -0.31
CA PHE A 152 1.46 19.01 0.03
C PHE A 152 0.33 19.98 0.31
N THR A 153 0.62 20.94 1.18
CA THR A 153 -0.27 22.06 1.49
C THR A 153 -0.19 23.13 0.40
N PRO A 154 -1.18 24.05 0.32
CA PRO A 154 -1.13 25.16 -0.65
C PRO A 154 0.13 26.04 -0.57
N ASP A 155 0.74 26.18 0.62
CA ASP A 155 2.02 26.88 0.82
C ASP A 155 3.25 26.06 0.43
N GLY A 156 3.07 24.85 -0.09
CA GLY A 156 4.14 23.98 -0.61
C GLY A 156 4.81 23.11 0.44
N LYS A 157 4.28 23.04 1.67
CA LYS A 157 4.83 22.14 2.68
C LYS A 157 4.44 20.70 2.37
N VAL A 158 5.45 19.88 2.08
CA VAL A 158 5.32 18.45 1.79
C VAL A 158 5.07 17.64 3.06
N HIS A 159 4.14 16.70 2.97
CA HIS A 159 3.82 15.72 3.99
C HIS A 159 3.92 14.32 3.40
N ARG A 160 4.72 13.46 4.03
CA ARG A 160 4.82 12.05 3.68
C ARG A 160 3.59 11.31 4.21
N LEU A 161 2.95 10.55 3.33
CA LEU A 161 1.77 9.73 3.63
C LEU A 161 2.15 8.25 3.79
N ALA A 162 2.96 7.71 2.89
CA ALA A 162 3.55 6.37 3.01
C ALA A 162 4.89 6.45 3.78
N PRO A 163 5.04 5.74 4.92
CA PRO A 163 6.29 5.72 5.67
C PRO A 163 7.49 5.26 4.83
N ALA A 164 8.68 5.75 5.16
CA ALA A 164 9.92 5.29 4.51
C ALA A 164 10.38 3.90 4.98
N HIS A 165 9.73 3.35 6.00
CA HIS A 165 10.07 2.07 6.60
C HIS A 165 8.98 1.04 6.35
N CYS A 166 9.39 -0.21 6.13
CA CYS A 166 8.50 -1.32 5.82
C CYS A 166 8.91 -2.56 6.62
N TYR A 167 7.96 -3.13 7.36
CA TYR A 167 8.14 -4.41 8.05
C TYR A 167 7.05 -5.37 7.59
N THR A 168 7.43 -6.60 7.29
CA THR A 168 6.47 -7.63 6.86
C THR A 168 5.81 -8.28 8.08
N LEU A 169 4.59 -8.78 7.88
CA LEU A 169 3.90 -9.62 8.86
C LEU A 169 3.89 -11.06 8.34
N GLU A 170 4.64 -11.92 9.04
CA GLU A 170 4.93 -13.29 8.61
C GLU A 170 4.50 -14.33 9.65
N PRO A 171 4.00 -15.50 9.23
CA PRO A 171 3.67 -16.57 10.17
C PRO A 171 4.89 -16.96 11.01
N SER A 172 4.70 -17.06 12.32
CA SER A 172 5.75 -17.46 13.26
C SER A 172 5.18 -18.38 14.34
N GLU A 173 6.02 -19.28 14.84
CA GLU A 173 5.70 -20.07 16.05
C GLU A 173 5.91 -19.24 17.34
N HIS A 174 6.51 -18.06 17.21
CA HIS A 174 6.72 -17.12 18.31
C HIS A 174 5.62 -16.05 18.32
N GLU A 175 5.48 -15.42 19.48
CA GLU A 175 4.54 -14.34 19.71
C GLU A 175 5.29 -12.99 19.76
N ASP A 176 5.04 -12.07 18.83
CA ASP A 176 5.74 -10.78 18.76
C ASP A 176 5.24 -9.73 19.78
N GLY A 177 6.06 -9.25 20.71
CA GLY A 177 5.58 -8.32 21.74
C GLY A 177 4.97 -7.00 21.24
N ALA A 178 5.31 -6.57 20.02
CA ALA A 178 4.92 -5.29 19.45
C ALA A 178 3.72 -5.36 18.53
N VAL A 179 3.49 -6.48 17.85
CA VAL A 179 2.35 -6.66 16.94
C VAL A 179 1.55 -7.92 17.26
N ARG A 180 0.24 -7.76 17.34
CA ARG A 180 -0.73 -8.88 17.28
C ARG A 180 -1.73 -8.60 16.17
N VAL A 181 -2.00 -9.60 15.35
CA VAL A 181 -2.94 -9.52 14.23
C VAL A 181 -4.20 -10.32 14.54
N ALA A 182 -5.37 -9.78 14.20
CA ALA A 182 -6.67 -10.43 14.28
C ALA A 182 -7.02 -11.05 15.66
N GLN A 183 -6.73 -10.34 16.75
CA GLN A 183 -7.01 -10.86 18.09
C GLN A 183 -8.51 -10.76 18.42
N LEU A 184 -9.14 -11.89 18.74
CA LEU A 184 -10.56 -11.93 19.10
C LEU A 184 -10.86 -11.11 20.37
N ARG A 185 -11.87 -10.25 20.28
CA ARG A 185 -12.37 -9.46 21.41
C ARG A 185 -13.52 -10.17 22.10
N HIS A 186 -14.09 -9.59 23.15
CA HIS A 186 -15.23 -10.20 23.87
C HIS A 186 -16.58 -9.65 23.41
N ASP A 187 -16.56 -8.47 22.81
CA ASP A 187 -17.70 -7.77 22.23
C ASP A 187 -17.98 -8.24 20.79
N THR A 188 -19.19 -7.93 20.34
CA THR A 188 -19.74 -8.31 19.03
C THR A 188 -20.16 -7.06 18.27
N CYS A 189 -20.14 -7.14 16.94
CA CYS A 189 -20.64 -6.10 16.06
C CYS A 189 -22.13 -5.85 16.33
N GLU A 190 -22.52 -4.58 16.50
CA GLU A 190 -23.92 -4.21 16.72
C GLU A 190 -24.80 -4.40 15.49
N HIS A 191 -24.18 -4.41 14.30
CA HIS A 191 -24.87 -4.63 13.02
C HIS A 191 -25.16 -6.12 12.81
N CYS A 192 -24.11 -6.94 12.76
CA CYS A 192 -24.21 -8.34 12.34
C CYS A 192 -24.12 -9.38 13.47
N GLY A 193 -23.74 -8.97 14.68
CA GLY A 193 -23.49 -9.89 15.80
C GLY A 193 -22.20 -10.72 15.68
N CYS A 194 -21.42 -10.57 14.61
CA CYS A 194 -20.10 -11.21 14.48
C CYS A 194 -19.15 -10.72 15.58
N ARG A 195 -18.29 -11.60 16.09
CA ARG A 195 -17.30 -11.26 17.11
C ARG A 195 -16.28 -10.28 16.54
N LEU A 196 -16.04 -9.18 17.25
CA LEU A 196 -15.05 -8.20 16.82
C LEU A 196 -13.62 -8.74 16.97
N VAL A 197 -12.72 -8.22 16.16
CA VAL A 197 -11.28 -8.48 16.26
C VAL A 197 -10.54 -7.17 16.37
N ASP A 198 -9.47 -7.14 17.17
CA ASP A 198 -8.45 -6.13 16.97
C ASP A 198 -7.61 -6.58 15.77
N ILE A 199 -7.87 -5.99 14.61
CA ILE A 199 -7.19 -6.39 13.36
C ILE A 199 -5.68 -6.17 13.50
N LEU A 200 -5.29 -5.10 14.19
CA LEU A 200 -3.94 -4.84 14.65
C LEU A 200 -3.96 -4.35 16.10
N ARG A 201 -3.04 -4.91 16.89
CA ARG A 201 -2.54 -4.28 18.12
C ARG A 201 -1.09 -3.93 17.92
N LEU A 202 -0.72 -2.69 18.21
CA LEU A 202 0.62 -2.15 17.98
C LEU A 202 1.16 -1.55 19.28
N ASP A 203 2.39 -1.89 19.67
CA ASP A 203 3.13 -1.23 20.75
C ASP A 203 4.05 -0.16 20.15
N GLY A 204 3.64 1.11 20.23
CA GLY A 204 4.39 2.26 19.71
C GLY A 204 5.73 2.50 20.41
N GLN A 205 6.01 1.79 21.51
CA GLN A 205 7.30 1.84 22.21
C GLN A 205 8.34 0.88 21.61
N ASP A 206 7.96 -0.05 20.73
CA ASP A 206 8.91 -0.90 20.01
C ASP A 206 9.68 -0.05 18.98
N GLU A 207 11.01 -0.21 18.96
CA GLU A 207 11.90 0.57 18.11
C GLU A 207 11.57 0.42 16.63
N ARG A 208 11.16 -0.79 16.20
CA ARG A 208 10.76 -1.08 14.81
C ARG A 208 9.55 -0.25 14.39
N LEU A 209 8.70 0.18 15.31
CA LEU A 209 7.47 0.95 15.04
C LEU A 209 7.63 2.46 15.29
N SER A 210 8.81 2.90 15.72
CA SER A 210 9.08 4.30 16.09
C SER A 210 8.76 5.31 14.99
N PHE A 211 8.89 4.91 13.72
CA PHE A 211 8.57 5.72 12.54
C PHE A 211 7.09 6.10 12.42
N LEU A 212 6.19 5.33 13.05
CA LEU A 212 4.76 5.66 13.12
C LEU A 212 4.50 6.77 14.16
N GLY A 213 5.41 6.95 15.13
CA GLY A 213 5.25 7.90 16.21
C GLY A 213 4.00 7.68 17.05
N LEU A 214 3.56 6.43 17.19
CA LEU A 214 2.42 6.07 18.03
C LEU A 214 2.81 6.17 19.50
N GLU A 215 1.89 6.67 20.32
CA GLU A 215 2.07 6.72 21.77
C GLU A 215 1.45 5.48 22.41
N GLY A 216 2.23 4.71 23.17
CA GLY A 216 1.73 3.58 23.93
C GLY A 216 1.23 2.42 23.07
N ARG A 217 0.24 1.67 23.58
CA ARG A 217 -0.33 0.49 22.92
C ARG A 217 -1.67 0.85 22.30
N ILE A 218 -1.78 0.67 20.99
CA ILE A 218 -3.00 0.94 20.25
C ILE A 218 -3.65 -0.36 19.81
N HIS A 219 -4.96 -0.45 19.92
CA HIS A 219 -5.76 -1.57 19.40
C HIS A 219 -6.71 -1.02 18.34
N LEU A 220 -6.80 -1.68 17.20
CA LEU A 220 -7.65 -1.28 16.09
C LEU A 220 -8.79 -2.29 15.92
N PRO A 221 -9.89 -2.15 16.69
CA PRO A 221 -11.04 -3.04 16.58
C PRO A 221 -11.79 -2.81 15.27
N LEU A 222 -12.31 -3.88 14.67
CA LEU A 222 -13.32 -3.82 13.61
C LEU A 222 -14.09 -5.15 13.51
N CYS A 223 -15.20 -5.13 12.78
CA CYS A 223 -15.91 -6.34 12.40
C CYS A 223 -15.32 -6.90 11.10
N PRO A 224 -14.73 -8.11 11.10
CA PRO A 224 -14.10 -8.66 9.90
C PRO A 224 -15.11 -9.05 8.82
N SER A 225 -16.39 -9.24 9.15
CA SER A 225 -17.45 -9.51 8.18
C SER A 225 -18.00 -8.24 7.53
N CYS A 226 -18.23 -7.18 8.31
CA CYS A 226 -18.85 -5.97 7.78
C CYS A 226 -17.84 -5.04 7.11
N VAL A 227 -16.54 -5.09 7.47
CA VAL A 227 -15.54 -4.20 6.88
C VAL A 227 -15.35 -4.44 5.37
N THR A 228 -15.64 -5.65 4.88
CA THR A 228 -15.59 -5.98 3.45
C THR A 228 -16.81 -5.46 2.67
N LEU A 229 -17.83 -4.96 3.37
CA LEU A 229 -19.08 -4.43 2.83
C LEU A 229 -19.27 -2.93 3.12
N SER A 230 -18.34 -2.33 3.88
CA SER A 230 -18.35 -0.90 4.18
C SER A 230 -17.38 -0.17 3.28
N GLU A 231 -17.66 1.10 2.96
CA GLU A 231 -16.63 1.97 2.38
C GLU A 231 -15.45 2.10 3.35
N HIS A 232 -15.72 2.56 4.59
CA HIS A 232 -14.69 2.79 5.61
C HIS A 232 -15.12 2.31 7.00
N ALA A 233 -14.16 1.78 7.77
CA ALA A 233 -14.28 1.61 9.22
C ALA A 233 -13.50 2.73 9.93
N LEU A 234 -14.21 3.59 10.66
CA LEU A 234 -13.62 4.63 11.50
C LEU A 234 -13.29 4.04 12.88
N ILE A 235 -12.03 4.15 13.28
CA ILE A 235 -11.54 3.66 14.57
C ILE A 235 -10.99 4.82 15.37
N ARG A 236 -11.49 5.01 16.59
CA ARG A 236 -10.94 5.97 17.56
C ARG A 236 -10.16 5.17 18.59
N TYR A 237 -8.88 5.47 18.75
CA TYR A 237 -7.99 4.71 19.63
C TYR A 237 -7.38 5.57 20.74
N THR A 238 -6.91 4.92 21.80
CA THR A 238 -6.15 5.56 22.87
C THR A 238 -4.79 4.89 23.07
N PRO A 239 -3.81 5.58 23.68
CA PRO A 239 -2.50 5.00 24.01
C PRO A 239 -2.51 3.81 24.99
N ASN A 240 -3.65 3.53 25.62
CA ASN A 240 -3.79 2.45 26.60
C ASN A 240 -4.51 1.22 26.00
N GLY A 241 -4.82 1.23 24.71
CA GLY A 241 -5.48 0.12 24.00
C GLY A 241 -7.01 0.13 24.09
N GLU A 242 -7.62 1.12 24.74
CA GLU A 242 -9.06 1.34 24.65
C GLU A 242 -9.38 2.01 23.31
N SER A 243 -10.33 1.43 22.57
CA SER A 243 -10.70 1.89 21.24
C SER A 243 -12.17 1.57 20.94
N THR A 244 -12.76 2.38 20.08
CA THR A 244 -14.11 2.16 19.51
C THR A 244 -14.03 2.15 18.00
N SER A 245 -14.90 1.38 17.36
CA SER A 245 -14.99 1.31 15.90
C SER A 245 -16.42 1.55 15.43
N GLU A 246 -16.57 2.31 14.37
CA GLU A 246 -17.82 2.60 13.67
C GLU A 246 -17.64 2.26 12.20
N LEU A 247 -18.57 1.50 11.63
CA LEU A 247 -18.60 1.20 10.20
C LEU A 247 -19.48 2.23 9.51
N LYS A 248 -19.00 2.80 8.42
CA LYS A 248 -19.73 3.77 7.62
C LYS A 248 -20.30 3.12 6.38
N ASP A 249 -21.48 3.59 6.00
CA ASP A 249 -22.13 3.26 4.71
C ASP A 249 -22.28 1.75 4.49
N LEU A 250 -22.72 1.04 5.53
CA LEU A 250 -23.11 -0.36 5.42
C LEU A 250 -24.42 -0.47 4.64
N GLU A 251 -24.39 -1.20 3.53
CA GLU A 251 -25.59 -1.59 2.81
C GLU A 251 -26.29 -2.74 3.55
N ASP A 252 -27.63 -2.74 3.59
CA ASP A 252 -28.48 -3.77 4.18
C ASP A 252 -28.48 -5.08 3.33
N GLU A 253 -27.31 -5.60 2.95
CA GLU A 253 -27.19 -6.89 2.26
C GLU A 253 -27.30 -8.07 3.25
N GLU A 254 -27.72 -9.24 2.74
CA GLU A 254 -27.74 -10.48 3.53
C GLU A 254 -26.33 -10.82 4.04
N GLU A 255 -26.12 -10.54 5.32
CA GLU A 255 -24.83 -10.66 5.98
C GLU A 255 -24.29 -12.10 5.92
N ARG A 256 -23.17 -12.28 5.21
CA ARG A 256 -22.35 -13.48 5.38
C ARG A 256 -21.48 -13.32 6.62
N LEU A 257 -22.04 -13.70 7.76
CA LEU A 257 -21.28 -13.82 9.00
C LEU A 257 -20.10 -14.77 8.81
N LEU A 258 -18.91 -14.31 9.19
CA LEU A 258 -17.75 -15.19 9.31
C LEU A 258 -18.06 -16.23 10.37
N PRO A 259 -17.97 -17.52 10.05
CA PRO A 259 -18.31 -18.55 11.00
C PRO A 259 -17.25 -18.62 12.11
N PRO A 260 -17.60 -19.07 13.33
CA PRO A 260 -16.69 -19.07 14.46
C PRO A 260 -15.35 -19.78 14.21
N GLU A 261 -15.32 -20.82 13.38
CA GLU A 261 -14.10 -21.53 13.00
C GLU A 261 -13.13 -20.68 12.19
N GLU A 262 -13.62 -19.82 11.30
CA GLU A 262 -12.78 -18.90 10.51
C GLU A 262 -12.28 -17.74 11.39
N LEU A 263 -13.12 -17.24 12.30
CA LEU A 263 -12.72 -16.25 13.32
C LEU A 263 -11.63 -16.80 14.26
N GLN A 264 -11.74 -18.07 14.66
CA GLN A 264 -10.69 -18.71 15.44
C GLN A 264 -9.44 -18.97 14.59
N GLY A 265 -9.62 -19.32 13.31
CA GLY A 265 -8.57 -19.50 12.33
C GLY A 265 -7.71 -18.25 12.18
N MET A 266 -8.33 -17.08 11.96
CA MET A 266 -7.60 -15.81 11.81
C MET A 266 -6.75 -15.45 13.01
N ALA A 267 -7.28 -15.61 14.22
CA ALA A 267 -6.56 -15.31 15.44
C ALA A 267 -5.39 -16.28 15.69
N SER A 268 -5.40 -17.45 15.05
CA SER A 268 -4.38 -18.49 15.22
C SER A 268 -3.25 -18.44 14.19
N LYS A 269 -3.32 -17.57 13.18
CA LYS A 269 -2.27 -17.51 12.12
C LYS A 269 -0.91 -17.02 12.60
N GLY A 270 -0.86 -16.34 13.76
CA GLY A 270 0.39 -16.01 14.44
C GLY A 270 1.32 -15.10 13.62
N LEU A 271 0.75 -14.15 12.87
CA LEU A 271 1.57 -13.21 12.09
C LEU A 271 2.38 -12.31 13.03
N CYS A 272 3.68 -12.28 12.81
CA CYS A 272 4.66 -11.52 13.59
C CYS A 272 5.38 -10.51 12.71
N LEU A 273 5.78 -9.40 13.33
CA LEU A 273 6.57 -8.37 12.68
C LEU A 273 7.97 -8.90 12.36
N SER A 274 8.44 -8.65 11.13
CA SER A 274 9.80 -9.01 10.74
C SER A 274 10.84 -8.36 11.66
N GLN A 275 11.98 -9.04 11.82
CA GLN A 275 13.11 -8.48 12.58
C GLN A 275 13.87 -7.45 11.75
N GLU A 276 14.01 -7.73 10.46
CA GLU A 276 14.67 -6.85 9.50
C GLU A 276 13.63 -6.06 8.70
N GLU A 277 14.03 -4.85 8.32
CA GLU A 277 13.27 -3.98 7.44
C GLU A 277 13.27 -4.57 6.03
N ALA A 278 12.11 -4.55 5.38
CA ALA A 278 11.94 -4.96 3.99
C ALA A 278 12.06 -3.75 3.05
N PRO A 279 12.34 -3.95 1.76
CA PRO A 279 12.20 -2.93 0.74
C PRO A 279 10.87 -2.16 0.81
N LEU A 280 10.89 -0.90 0.40
CA LEU A 280 9.72 -0.03 0.52
C LEU A 280 8.50 -0.56 -0.26
N TYR A 281 8.73 -1.16 -1.43
CA TYR A 281 7.69 -1.68 -2.33
C TYR A 281 7.42 -3.18 -2.12
N PHE A 282 7.77 -3.75 -0.97
CA PHE A 282 7.74 -5.21 -0.78
C PHE A 282 6.38 -5.88 -1.05
N ALA A 283 5.28 -5.18 -0.76
CA ALA A 283 3.93 -5.67 -1.03
C ALA A 283 3.62 -5.84 -2.53
N HIS A 284 4.30 -5.09 -3.41
CA HIS A 284 4.05 -5.03 -4.86
C HIS A 284 4.58 -6.27 -5.61
N GLY A 285 5.27 -7.17 -4.92
CA GLY A 285 5.91 -8.33 -5.54
C GLY A 285 4.96 -9.48 -5.90
N GLY A 286 3.65 -9.27 -5.82
CA GLY A 286 2.59 -10.21 -6.22
C GLY A 286 2.30 -11.36 -5.25
N ALA A 287 3.15 -11.58 -4.23
CA ALA A 287 2.88 -12.54 -3.17
C ALA A 287 1.99 -11.91 -2.09
N PRO A 288 0.94 -12.60 -1.59
CA PRO A 288 0.12 -12.11 -0.49
C PRO A 288 0.98 -11.67 0.70
N THR A 289 1.07 -10.36 0.94
CA THR A 289 1.98 -9.77 1.91
C THR A 289 1.35 -8.60 2.66
N SER A 290 1.20 -8.79 3.97
CA SER A 290 0.79 -7.81 4.95
C SER A 290 2.02 -7.10 5.47
N THR A 291 1.92 -5.79 5.66
CA THR A 291 3.04 -4.94 6.09
C THR A 291 2.58 -3.94 7.13
N ILE A 292 3.53 -3.49 7.94
CA ILE A 292 3.43 -2.25 8.71
C ILE A 292 4.38 -1.24 8.05
N GLY A 293 3.84 -0.09 7.65
CA GLY A 293 4.52 0.83 6.76
C GLY A 293 4.72 0.26 5.35
N GLY A 294 5.69 0.83 4.63
CA GLY A 294 5.92 0.57 3.21
C GLY A 294 5.11 1.48 2.30
N MET A 295 5.28 1.27 1.00
CA MET A 295 4.36 1.78 -0.02
C MET A 295 3.16 0.83 -0.12
N PRO A 296 1.93 1.33 0.02
CA PRO A 296 0.74 0.50 -0.15
C PRO A 296 0.69 -0.07 -1.56
N ASP A 297 0.32 -1.33 -1.69
CA ASP A 297 -0.01 -1.95 -2.98
C ASP A 297 -1.50 -1.77 -3.27
N TRP A 298 -1.90 -0.51 -3.51
CA TRP A 298 -3.31 -0.17 -3.77
C TRP A 298 -3.86 -1.02 -4.92
N VAL A 299 -5.03 -1.62 -4.70
CA VAL A 299 -5.68 -2.45 -5.72
C VAL A 299 -6.41 -1.57 -6.74
N GLN A 300 -6.89 -0.41 -6.29
CA GLN A 300 -7.53 0.62 -7.09
C GLN A 300 -6.66 1.90 -7.06
N ASP A 301 -7.26 3.08 -7.23
CA ASP A 301 -6.54 4.35 -7.09
C ASP A 301 -5.99 4.56 -5.66
N ALA A 302 -4.90 5.31 -5.52
CA ALA A 302 -4.33 5.57 -4.20
C ALA A 302 -5.31 6.30 -3.27
N GLU A 303 -5.66 5.65 -2.16
CA GLU A 303 -6.68 6.14 -1.24
C GLU A 303 -6.10 6.53 0.12
N TYR A 304 -5.89 7.83 0.31
CA TYR A 304 -5.57 8.38 1.63
C TYR A 304 -6.75 9.24 2.11
N PRO A 305 -7.56 8.74 3.06
CA PRO A 305 -8.74 9.44 3.52
C PRO A 305 -8.35 10.65 4.35
N THR A 306 -9.29 11.57 4.48
CA THR A 306 -9.12 12.77 5.30
C THR A 306 -9.55 12.49 6.73
N CYS A 307 -8.73 12.90 7.71
CA CYS A 307 -9.08 12.76 9.11
C CYS A 307 -10.36 13.56 9.41
N PRO A 308 -11.40 12.93 9.98
CA PRO A 308 -12.68 13.59 10.24
C PRO A 308 -12.59 14.71 11.28
N ASP A 309 -11.55 14.70 12.12
CA ASP A 309 -11.43 15.65 13.23
C ASP A 309 -10.59 16.89 12.86
N CYS A 310 -9.52 16.73 12.06
CA CYS A 310 -8.62 17.84 11.71
C CYS A 310 -8.55 18.19 10.22
N GLY A 311 -9.22 17.43 9.34
CA GLY A 311 -9.25 17.71 7.91
C GLY A 311 -7.94 17.45 7.16
N ARG A 312 -6.93 16.84 7.80
CA ARG A 312 -5.66 16.48 7.15
C ARG A 312 -5.73 15.10 6.52
N THR A 313 -5.08 14.93 5.37
CA THR A 313 -4.86 13.62 4.76
C THR A 313 -4.11 12.69 5.72
N MET A 314 -4.64 11.48 5.91
CA MET A 314 -4.12 10.50 6.86
C MET A 314 -2.91 9.76 6.29
N ARG A 315 -2.04 9.28 7.19
CA ARG A 315 -0.84 8.51 6.81
C ARG A 315 -1.17 7.04 6.71
N PHE A 316 -0.46 6.32 5.84
CA PHE A 316 -0.52 4.88 5.80
C PHE A 316 0.08 4.27 7.07
N LEU A 317 -0.64 3.32 7.67
CA LEU A 317 -0.21 2.53 8.82
C LEU A 317 0.35 1.19 8.35
N GLY A 318 -0.34 0.52 7.44
CA GLY A 318 -0.03 -0.83 7.00
C GLY A 318 -1.20 -1.46 6.24
N GLN A 319 -0.98 -2.67 5.73
CA GLN A 319 -1.98 -3.44 5.01
C GLN A 319 -2.06 -4.86 5.57
N ILE A 320 -3.28 -5.41 5.62
CA ILE A 320 -3.55 -6.80 5.96
C ILE A 320 -4.18 -7.50 4.76
N VAL A 321 -3.49 -8.48 4.22
CA VAL A 321 -3.95 -9.30 3.09
C VAL A 321 -4.79 -10.44 3.66
N TRP A 322 -6.05 -10.53 3.23
CA TRP A 322 -7.01 -11.45 3.85
C TRP A 322 -6.56 -12.90 3.77
N GLU A 323 -5.92 -13.31 2.67
CA GLU A 323 -5.41 -14.67 2.45
C GLU A 323 -4.29 -15.08 3.43
N GLN A 324 -3.71 -14.14 4.19
CA GLN A 324 -2.79 -14.46 5.27
C GLN A 324 -3.48 -14.73 6.61
N ILE A 325 -4.71 -14.26 6.78
CA ILE A 325 -5.49 -14.41 8.01
C ILE A 325 -6.78 -15.23 7.85
N LEU A 326 -7.27 -15.43 6.64
CA LEU A 326 -8.48 -16.17 6.31
C LEU A 326 -8.16 -17.24 5.26
N ASP A 327 -8.79 -18.41 5.38
CA ASP A 327 -8.50 -19.52 4.46
C ASP A 327 -9.44 -19.54 3.25
N GLN A 328 -10.70 -19.11 3.40
CA GLN A 328 -11.75 -19.34 2.39
C GLN A 328 -12.81 -18.23 2.24
N TYR A 329 -12.74 -17.13 2.99
CA TYR A 329 -13.88 -16.22 3.16
C TYR A 329 -13.75 -14.81 2.58
N ALA A 330 -12.54 -14.29 2.41
CA ALA A 330 -12.33 -12.97 1.85
C ALA A 330 -11.07 -12.96 0.98
N GLU A 331 -11.18 -12.33 -0.18
CA GLU A 331 -10.07 -11.98 -1.05
C GLU A 331 -9.80 -10.48 -0.92
N GLY A 332 -8.60 -10.05 -1.29
CA GLY A 332 -8.23 -8.64 -1.30
C GLY A 332 -7.48 -8.19 -0.05
N THR A 333 -7.42 -6.88 0.13
CA THR A 333 -6.52 -6.25 1.11
C THR A 333 -7.26 -5.21 1.94
N LEU A 334 -7.04 -5.25 3.25
CA LEU A 334 -7.44 -4.20 4.17
C LEU A 334 -6.29 -3.21 4.34
N PHE A 335 -6.47 -1.99 3.85
CA PHE A 335 -5.53 -0.89 4.07
C PHE A 335 -5.93 -0.11 5.32
N LEU A 336 -4.93 0.24 6.12
CA LEU A 336 -5.10 1.00 7.34
C LEU A 336 -4.36 2.33 7.22
N THR A 337 -5.05 3.42 7.51
CA THR A 337 -4.47 4.76 7.62
C THR A 337 -4.75 5.36 8.99
N TYR A 338 -3.94 6.32 9.43
CA TYR A 338 -4.09 6.93 10.76
C TYR A 338 -3.72 8.42 10.78
N CYS A 339 -4.37 9.12 11.72
CA CYS A 339 -4.01 10.45 12.17
C CYS A 339 -3.59 10.34 13.62
N ARG A 340 -2.30 10.50 13.87
CA ARG A 340 -1.71 10.45 15.21
C ARG A 340 -2.26 11.55 16.10
N GLU A 341 -2.36 12.77 15.59
CA GLU A 341 -2.74 13.95 16.38
C GLU A 341 -4.18 13.85 16.91
N CYS A 342 -5.09 13.25 16.13
CA CYS A 342 -6.50 13.07 16.53
C CYS A 342 -6.78 11.68 17.11
N ARG A 343 -5.81 10.76 17.06
CA ARG A 343 -5.92 9.36 17.48
C ARG A 343 -7.08 8.62 16.80
N VAL A 344 -7.11 8.80 15.47
CA VAL A 344 -8.10 8.19 14.58
C VAL A 344 -7.38 7.30 13.57
N ALA A 345 -7.94 6.14 13.27
CA ALA A 345 -7.56 5.29 12.16
C ALA A 345 -8.77 5.03 11.25
N ILE A 346 -8.50 4.78 9.97
CA ILE A 346 -9.50 4.38 8.99
C ILE A 346 -9.00 3.09 8.34
N ALA A 347 -9.86 2.06 8.33
CA ALA A 347 -9.64 0.81 7.62
C ALA A 347 -10.51 0.77 6.37
N MET A 348 -9.95 0.31 5.25
CA MET A 348 -10.58 0.34 3.92
C MET A 348 -10.28 -0.97 3.23
N HIS A 349 -11.32 -1.65 2.76
CA HIS A 349 -11.20 -2.90 2.03
C HIS A 349 -11.14 -2.61 0.52
N GLN A 350 -10.15 -3.16 -0.18
CA GLN A 350 -10.12 -3.15 -1.65
C GLN A 350 -9.90 -4.56 -2.19
N GLN A 351 -10.59 -4.87 -3.29
CA GLN A 351 -10.49 -6.12 -4.05
C GLN A 351 -10.57 -5.82 -5.56
N THR A 352 -10.00 -6.71 -6.38
CA THR A 352 -9.94 -6.57 -7.85
C THR A 352 -11.24 -6.89 -8.55
#